data_AF-A0A956HGZ2-F1
#
_entry.id   AF-A0A956HGZ2-F1
#
_cell.length_a   1.000
_cell.length_b   1.000
_cell.length_c   1.000
_cell.angle_alpha   90.00
_cell.angle_beta   90.00
_cell.angle_gamma   90.00
#
_symmetry.space_group_name_H-M   'P 1'
#
loop_
_entity.id
_entity.type
_entity.pdbx_description
1 polymer ?
#
loop_
_entity_poly.entity_id
_entity_poly.type
_entity_poly.pdbx_seq_one_letter_code
_entity_poly.pdbx_strand_id
1 'polypeptide(L)'
;MSGHSKWSTIKRKKGALDAARGKVFTKIAREIMVAAREGGDPNFNPRLRAALVAAKAANMPRDNQERAIAKGTGDLEGVTFEDLQYEGRGPHNSAFILEVLTDNKNRTV
;
A
#
# COMPACT_ATOMS: atom_id res chain seq x y z
N MET A 1 18.28 0.11 -35.87
CA MET A 1 19.03 0.69 -34.73
C MET A 1 18.35 1.96 -34.26
N SER A 2 17.76 1.98 -33.06
CA SER A 2 17.12 3.18 -32.49
C SER A 2 18.16 4.12 -31.87
N GLY A 3 18.88 4.87 -32.71
CA GLY A 3 20.01 5.72 -32.31
C GLY A 3 19.65 6.99 -31.54
N HIS A 4 18.45 7.54 -31.73
CA HIS A 4 18.07 8.86 -31.16
C HIS A 4 16.93 8.85 -30.13
N SER A 5 16.21 7.74 -29.94
CA SER A 5 15.03 7.68 -29.04
C SER A 5 15.12 6.63 -27.92
N LYS A 6 16.28 5.96 -27.79
CA LYS A 6 16.53 4.91 -26.78
C LYS A 6 16.27 5.45 -25.37
N TRP A 7 16.82 6.63 -25.05
CA TRP A 7 16.61 7.27 -23.76
C TRP A 7 15.15 7.63 -23.51
N SER A 8 14.48 8.28 -24.47
CA SER A 8 13.07 8.68 -24.35
C SER A 8 12.13 7.50 -24.13
N THR A 9 12.39 6.37 -24.80
CA THR A 9 11.62 5.13 -24.65
C THR A 9 11.85 4.50 -23.28
N ILE A 10 13.10 4.43 -22.82
CA ILE A 10 13.45 3.93 -21.49
C ILE A 10 12.84 4.80 -20.41
N LYS A 11 12.91 6.14 -20.55
CA LYS A 11 12.34 7.11 -19.60
C LYS A 11 10.83 6.90 -19.46
N ARG A 12 10.09 6.77 -20.58
CA ARG A 12 8.63 6.56 -20.54
C ARG A 12 8.27 5.22 -19.90
N LYS A 13 8.97 4.14 -20.26
CA LYS A 13 8.74 2.81 -19.70
C LYS A 13 9.04 2.77 -18.20
N LYS A 14 10.17 3.37 -17.78
CA LYS A 14 10.55 3.46 -16.38
C LYS A 14 9.56 4.30 -15.57
N GLY A 15 9.14 5.46 -16.07
CA GLY A 15 8.17 6.32 -15.38
C GLY A 15 6.83 5.62 -15.11
N ALA A 16 6.31 4.86 -16.07
CA ALA A 16 5.08 4.07 -15.86
C ALA A 16 5.26 2.96 -14.80
N LEU A 17 6.41 2.27 -14.83
CA LEU A 17 6.74 1.22 -13.85
C LEU A 17 6.93 1.80 -12.43
N ASP A 18 7.61 2.94 -12.32
CA ASP A 18 7.83 3.61 -11.04
C ASP A 18 6.51 4.12 -10.45
N ALA A 19 5.60 4.65 -11.27
CA ALA A 19 4.26 5.05 -10.84
C ALA A 19 3.42 3.86 -10.36
N ALA A 20 3.48 2.72 -11.05
CA ALA A 20 2.82 1.49 -10.62
C ALA A 20 3.40 0.98 -9.30
N ARG A 21 4.73 0.99 -9.15
CA ARG A 21 5.43 0.62 -7.91
C ARG A 21 5.05 1.52 -6.74
N GLY A 22 4.94 2.83 -6.97
CA GLY A 22 4.49 3.78 -5.96
C GLY A 22 3.12 3.42 -5.37
N LYS A 23 2.16 3.05 -6.23
CA LYS A 23 0.83 2.59 -5.79
C LYS A 23 0.91 1.33 -4.93
N VAL A 24 1.75 0.37 -5.30
CA VAL A 24 1.97 -0.86 -4.52
C VAL A 24 2.58 -0.53 -3.16
N PHE A 25 3.56 0.38 -3.11
CA PHE A 25 4.18 0.81 -1.86
C PHE A 25 3.18 1.49 -0.93
N THR A 26 2.31 2.35 -1.45
CA THR A 26 1.27 2.98 -0.64
C THR A 26 0.31 1.96 -0.04
N LYS A 27 -0.10 0.93 -0.80
CA LYS A 27 -0.97 -0.14 -0.31
C LYS A 27 -0.30 -0.96 0.80
N ILE A 28 0.94 -1.39 0.59
CA ILE A 28 1.70 -2.17 1.58
C ILE A 28 1.96 -1.33 2.85
N ALA A 29 2.34 -0.06 2.70
CA ALA A 29 2.57 0.81 3.86
C ALA A 29 1.31 1.00 4.70
N ARG A 30 0.15 1.09 4.06
CA ARG A 30 -1.16 1.11 4.72
C ARG A 30 -1.45 -0.16 5.50
N GLU A 31 -1.20 -1.32 4.91
CA GLU A 31 -1.37 -2.61 5.61
C GLU A 31 -0.44 -2.72 6.82
N ILE A 32 0.83 -2.30 6.70
CA ILE A 32 1.77 -2.26 7.82
C ILE A 32 1.24 -1.35 8.94
N MET A 33 0.75 -0.16 8.60
CA MET A 33 0.20 0.78 9.59
C MET A 33 -1.00 0.20 10.34
N VAL A 34 -1.89 -0.51 9.66
CA VAL A 34 -3.06 -1.14 10.29
C VAL A 34 -2.64 -2.29 11.19
N ALA A 35 -1.80 -3.18 10.67
CA ALA A 35 -1.31 -4.31 11.44
C ALA A 35 -0.57 -3.84 12.70
N ALA A 36 0.27 -2.80 12.58
CA ALA A 36 1.06 -2.27 13.70
C ALA A 36 0.22 -1.63 14.83
N ARG A 37 -1.07 -1.32 14.61
CA ARG A 37 -1.96 -0.84 15.69
C ARG A 37 -2.27 -1.89 16.74
N GLU A 38 -2.36 -3.14 16.32
CA GLU A 38 -2.61 -4.28 17.21
C GLU A 38 -1.32 -4.71 17.95
N GLY A 39 -0.16 -4.13 17.57
CA GLY A 39 1.13 -4.34 18.20
C GLY A 39 2.28 -4.16 17.21
N GLY A 40 3.31 -3.39 17.60
CA GLY A 40 4.44 -3.03 16.75
C GLY A 40 5.54 -4.08 16.59
N ASP A 41 5.48 -5.21 17.33
CA ASP A 41 6.48 -6.27 17.25
C ASP A 41 6.02 -7.40 16.29
N PRO A 42 6.73 -7.64 15.18
CA PRO A 42 6.43 -8.74 14.24
C PRO A 42 6.48 -10.15 14.85
N ASN A 43 7.17 -10.32 15.99
CA ASN A 43 7.24 -11.61 16.69
C ASN A 43 5.91 -11.97 17.35
N PHE A 44 5.20 -10.98 17.87
CA PHE A 44 3.92 -11.15 18.57
C PHE A 44 2.71 -10.81 17.69
N ASN A 45 2.93 -10.26 16.50
CA ASN A 45 1.89 -9.90 15.54
C ASN A 45 2.08 -10.61 14.17
N PRO A 46 1.36 -11.73 13.93
CA PRO A 46 1.43 -12.46 12.66
C PRO A 46 0.99 -11.64 11.44
N ARG A 47 0.01 -10.74 11.60
CA ARG A 47 -0.47 -9.86 10.51
C ARG A 47 0.61 -8.90 10.09
N LEU A 48 1.31 -8.29 11.04
CA LEU A 48 2.44 -7.40 10.77
C LEU A 48 3.58 -8.15 10.09
N ARG A 49 3.86 -9.40 10.51
CA ARG A 49 4.87 -10.24 9.86
C ARG A 49 4.55 -10.51 8.39
N ALA A 50 3.30 -10.85 8.08
CA ALA A 50 2.85 -11.07 6.71
C ALA A 50 3.00 -9.79 5.86
N ALA A 51 2.61 -8.63 6.41
CA ALA A 51 2.76 -7.33 5.74
C ALA A 51 4.24 -6.99 5.45
N LEU A 52 5.16 -7.28 6.38
CA LEU A 52 6.60 -7.08 6.19
C LEU A 52 7.21 -8.04 5.16
N VAL A 53 6.73 -9.27 5.08
CA VAL A 53 7.12 -10.22 4.01
C VAL A 53 6.69 -9.67 2.64
N ALA A 54 5.45 -9.17 2.52
CA ALA A 54 4.98 -8.53 1.29
C ALA A 54 5.80 -7.28 0.92
N ALA A 55 6.19 -6.47 1.91
CA ALA A 55 7.04 -5.30 1.71
C ALA A 55 8.43 -5.67 1.18
N LYS A 56 9.05 -6.72 1.73
CA LYS A 56 10.32 -7.25 1.23
C LYS A 56 10.20 -7.79 -0.19
N ALA A 57 9.12 -8.54 -0.49
CA ALA A 57 8.86 -9.03 -1.84
C ALA A 57 8.71 -7.90 -2.88
N ALA A 58 8.18 -6.75 -2.46
CA ALA A 58 8.06 -5.56 -3.31
C ALA A 58 9.36 -4.72 -3.41
N ASN A 59 10.45 -5.09 -2.73
CA ASN A 59 11.67 -4.29 -2.57
C ASN A 59 11.43 -2.92 -1.93
N MET A 60 10.52 -2.86 -0.94
CA MET A 60 10.33 -1.63 -0.16
C MET A 60 11.55 -1.39 0.75
N PRO A 61 12.15 -0.19 0.76
CA PRO A 61 13.24 0.18 1.67
C PRO A 61 12.86 -0.02 3.14
N ARG A 62 13.84 -0.42 3.97
CA ARG A 62 13.62 -0.70 5.39
C ARG A 62 13.10 0.51 6.17
N ASP A 63 13.65 1.69 5.90
CA ASP A 63 13.23 2.96 6.52
C ASP A 63 11.74 3.26 6.28
N ASN A 64 11.19 2.85 5.13
CA ASN A 64 9.77 3.01 4.83
C ASN A 64 8.90 2.06 5.66
N GLN A 65 9.39 0.85 5.93
CA GLN A 65 8.72 -0.14 6.76
C GLN A 65 8.70 0.32 8.22
N GLU A 66 9.83 0.74 8.75
CA GLU A 66 9.97 1.22 10.14
C GLU A 66 9.12 2.48 10.37
N ARG A 67 9.12 3.42 9.43
CA ARG A 67 8.24 4.59 9.49
C ARG A 67 6.75 4.25 9.42
N ALA A 68 6.37 3.20 8.68
CA ALA A 68 4.99 2.73 8.64
C ALA A 68 4.60 2.04 9.96
N ILE A 69 5.51 1.29 10.58
CA ILE A 69 5.29 0.70 11.91
C ILE A 69 5.10 1.80 12.95
N ALA A 70 6.01 2.78 13.03
CA ALA A 70 5.94 3.88 13.98
C ALA A 70 4.66 4.73 13.85
N LYS A 71 4.15 4.90 12.61
CA LYS A 71 2.85 5.53 12.37
C LYS A 71 1.66 4.68 12.82
N GLY A 72 1.79 3.36 12.77
CA GLY A 72 0.75 2.44 13.20
C GLY A 72 0.68 2.25 14.72
N THR A 73 1.84 2.28 15.40
CA THR A 73 1.93 2.19 16.88
C THR A 73 1.52 3.47 17.60
N GLY A 74 1.35 4.58 16.88
CA GLY A 74 0.96 5.87 17.44
C GLY A 74 2.14 6.71 17.95
N ASP A 75 3.39 6.31 17.68
CA ASP A 75 4.59 7.09 18.02
C ASP A 75 4.72 8.38 17.19
N LEU A 76 3.97 8.46 16.08
CA LEU A 76 3.82 9.64 15.25
C LEU A 76 2.35 10.07 15.24
N GLU A 77 2.05 11.33 15.59
CA GLU A 77 0.71 11.91 15.42
C GLU A 77 0.26 11.71 13.96
N GLY A 78 -0.79 10.90 13.78
CA GLY A 78 -1.10 10.32 12.49
C GLY A 78 -2.55 9.85 12.40
N VAL A 79 -3.10 10.05 11.21
CA VAL A 79 -4.50 9.90 10.87
C VAL A 79 -5.03 8.48 11.11
N THR A 80 -6.22 8.37 11.72
CA THR A 80 -6.91 7.10 11.93
C THR A 80 -7.45 6.54 10.62
N PHE A 81 -6.71 5.61 10.00
CA PHE A 81 -7.23 4.68 9.00
C PHE A 81 -8.34 3.79 9.57
N GLU A 82 -9.37 3.48 8.81
CA GLU A 82 -10.45 2.56 9.12
C GLU A 82 -10.56 1.54 7.99
N ASP A 83 -10.90 0.30 8.35
CA ASP A 83 -11.16 -0.79 7.42
C ASP A 83 -12.64 -0.80 7.05
N LEU A 84 -12.94 -0.82 5.75
CA LEU A 84 -14.29 -0.71 5.19
C LEU A 84 -14.45 -1.70 4.06
N GLN A 85 -15.65 -2.27 3.95
CA GLN A 85 -16.03 -3.12 2.85
C GLN A 85 -17.16 -2.43 2.07
N TYR A 86 -16.95 -2.21 0.77
CA TYR A 86 -17.99 -1.72 -0.13
C TYR A 86 -18.50 -2.85 -1.01
N GLU A 87 -19.81 -2.88 -1.20
CA GLU A 87 -20.49 -3.83 -2.06
C GLU A 87 -21.11 -3.08 -3.24
N GLY A 88 -20.95 -3.62 -4.44
CA GLY A 88 -21.46 -3.01 -5.66
C GLY A 88 -21.88 -4.03 -6.70
N ARG A 89 -22.78 -3.62 -7.60
CA ARG A 89 -23.16 -4.40 -8.77
C ARG A 89 -22.76 -3.66 -10.04
N GLY A 90 -22.06 -4.36 -10.94
CA GLY A 90 -21.65 -3.81 -12.23
C GLY A 90 -22.51 -4.28 -13.40
N PRO A 91 -22.06 -4.05 -14.64
CA PRO A 91 -22.77 -4.48 -15.84
C PRO A 91 -23.10 -5.98 -15.79
N HIS A 92 -24.29 -6.33 -16.30
CA HIS A 92 -24.81 -7.71 -16.29
C HIS A 92 -25.01 -8.31 -14.89
N ASN A 93 -25.25 -7.47 -13.85
CA ASN A 93 -25.54 -7.91 -12.48
C ASN A 93 -24.38 -8.67 -11.80
N SER A 94 -23.13 -8.42 -12.24
CA SER A 94 -21.92 -8.95 -11.60
C SER A 94 -21.70 -8.30 -10.23
N ALA A 95 -21.48 -9.10 -9.18
CA ALA A 95 -21.24 -8.60 -7.82
C ALA A 95 -19.74 -8.32 -7.57
N PHE A 96 -19.45 -7.22 -6.88
CA PHE A 96 -18.10 -6.80 -6.51
C PHE A 96 -18.04 -6.56 -5.00
N ILE A 97 -16.96 -7.05 -4.39
CA ILE A 97 -16.56 -6.73 -3.02
C ILE A 97 -15.27 -5.94 -3.11
N LEU A 98 -15.25 -4.78 -2.46
CA LEU A 98 -14.11 -3.88 -2.41
C LEU A 98 -13.68 -3.74 -0.95
N GLU A 99 -12.56 -4.35 -0.61
CA GLU A 99 -11.88 -4.15 0.67
C GLU A 99 -11.05 -2.86 0.59
N VAL A 100 -11.34 -1.91 1.47
CA VAL A 100 -10.78 -0.57 1.41
C VAL A 100 -10.33 -0.10 2.78
N LEU A 101 -9.06 0.28 2.86
CA LEU A 101 -8.52 0.98 3.99
C LEU A 101 -8.39 2.48 3.73
N THR A 102 -9.03 3.30 4.56
CA THR A 102 -9.05 4.75 4.38
C THR A 102 -9.07 5.56 5.67
N ASP A 103 -8.44 6.72 5.65
CA ASP A 103 -8.48 7.76 6.66
C ASP A 103 -9.72 8.67 6.58
N ASN A 104 -10.54 8.53 5.54
CA ASN A 104 -11.74 9.35 5.35
C ASN A 104 -12.80 8.62 4.51
N LYS A 105 -13.92 8.26 5.14
CA LYS A 105 -15.03 7.56 4.47
C LYS A 105 -15.61 8.36 3.31
N ASN A 106 -15.92 9.63 3.56
CA ASN A 106 -16.59 10.52 2.59
C ASN A 106 -15.75 10.80 1.34
N ARG A 107 -14.42 10.75 1.44
CA ARG A 107 -13.53 10.89 0.27
C ARG A 107 -13.43 9.59 -0.55
N THR A 108 -13.76 8.47 0.06
CA THR A 108 -13.48 7.13 -0.49
C THR A 108 -14.71 6.50 -1.15
N VAL A 109 -15.90 6.87 -0.69
CA VAL A 109 -17.20 6.49 -1.27
C VAL A 109 -17.45 7.19 -2.60
#